data_AF-A0A414CLA3-F1
#
_entry.id   AF-A0A414CLA3-F1
#
_cell.length_a   1.000
_cell.length_b   1.000
_cell.length_c   1.000
_cell.angle_alpha   90.00
_cell.angle_beta   90.00
_cell.angle_gamma   90.00
#
_symmetry.space_group_name_H-M   'P 1'
#
loop_
_entity.id
_entity.type
_entity.pdbx_description
1 polymer ?
#
loop_
_entity_poly.entity_id
_entity_poly.type
_entity_poly.pdbx_seq_one_letter_code
_entity_poly.pdbx_strand_id
1 'polypeptide(L)'
;MKRLNTLFHIIKVTGFNQFLISFVSFIFISGGILLLVEPQISNYWDGLWYAFVTSTTVGYGDILATTLIGRITSVFLTVYGLIFFGCLSAVIVNYYSKLNTPNNKTD
;
A
#
# COMPACT_ATOMS: atom_id res chain seq x y z
N MET A 1 20.76 -18.49 1.09
CA MET A 1 20.12 -18.33 -0.24
C MET A 1 18.76 -19.04 -0.37
N LYS A 2 18.58 -20.30 0.07
CA LYS A 2 17.29 -21.03 -0.08
C LYS A 2 16.05 -20.30 0.51
N ARG A 3 16.19 -19.62 1.65
CA ARG A 3 15.10 -18.87 2.31
C ARG A 3 14.61 -17.64 1.53
N LEU A 4 15.49 -17.01 0.76
CA LEU A 4 15.14 -15.85 -0.09
C LEU A 4 14.30 -16.31 -1.29
N ASN A 5 14.67 -17.45 -1.89
CA ASN A 5 13.97 -18.01 -3.04
C ASN A 5 12.53 -18.44 -2.69
N THR A 6 12.30 -18.95 -1.48
CA THR A 6 10.95 -19.28 -0.99
C THR A 6 10.06 -18.04 -0.86
N LEU A 7 10.61 -16.92 -0.39
CA LEU A 7 9.87 -15.64 -0.30
C LEU A 7 9.50 -15.12 -1.68
N PHE A 8 10.46 -15.08 -2.61
CA PHE A 8 10.21 -14.66 -3.99
C PHE A 8 9.19 -15.54 -4.70
N HIS A 9 9.20 -16.85 -4.43
CA HIS A 9 8.21 -17.77 -4.96
C HIS A 9 6.81 -17.48 -4.41
N ILE A 10 6.67 -17.24 -3.10
CA ILE A 10 5.38 -16.88 -2.49
C ILE A 10 4.86 -15.57 -3.07
N ILE A 11 5.70 -14.53 -3.19
CA ILE A 11 5.31 -13.23 -3.76
C ILE A 11 4.87 -13.34 -5.23
N LYS A 12 5.54 -14.18 -6.03
CA LYS A 12 5.15 -14.43 -7.43
C LYS A 12 3.86 -15.24 -7.55
N VAL A 13 3.67 -16.23 -6.70
CA VAL A 13 2.49 -17.13 -6.74
C VAL A 13 1.23 -16.43 -6.21
N THR A 14 1.36 -15.53 -5.23
CA THR A 14 0.22 -14.75 -4.70
C THR A 14 -0.14 -13.53 -5.53
N GLY A 15 0.60 -13.21 -6.59
CA GLY A 15 0.42 -11.99 -7.37
C GLY A 15 0.69 -10.71 -6.57
N PHE A 16 1.29 -10.81 -5.38
CA PHE A 16 1.48 -9.69 -4.47
C PHE A 16 2.36 -8.58 -5.06
N ASN A 17 3.29 -8.93 -5.96
CA ASN A 17 4.07 -7.93 -6.70
C ASN A 17 3.19 -7.00 -7.55
N GLN A 18 2.18 -7.55 -8.24
CA GLN A 18 1.25 -6.74 -9.03
C GLN A 18 0.41 -5.83 -8.14
N PHE A 19 0.00 -6.35 -6.98
CA PHE A 19 -0.76 -5.61 -6.00
C PHE A 19 0.05 -4.45 -5.38
N LEU A 20 1.34 -4.68 -5.10
CA LEU A 20 2.28 -3.65 -4.63
C LEU A 20 2.50 -2.56 -5.69
N ILE A 21 2.74 -2.93 -6.94
CA ILE A 21 2.91 -1.96 -8.03
C ILE A 21 1.63 -1.13 -8.21
N SER A 22 0.46 -1.76 -8.13
CA SER A 22 -0.83 -1.06 -8.19
C SER A 22 -1.00 -0.06 -7.05
N PHE A 23 -0.68 -0.47 -5.82
CA PHE A 23 -0.78 0.42 -4.65
C PHE A 23 0.17 1.62 -4.75
N VAL A 24 1.43 1.39 -5.14
CA VAL A 24 2.40 2.48 -5.36
C VAL A 24 1.89 3.41 -6.46
N SER A 25 1.50 2.87 -7.62
CA SER A 25 0.98 3.69 -8.73
C SER A 25 -0.24 4.51 -8.31
N PHE A 26 -1.12 3.94 -7.48
CA PHE A 26 -2.30 4.62 -6.96
C PHE A 26 -1.95 5.82 -6.07
N ILE A 27 -0.90 5.73 -5.25
CA ILE A 27 -0.39 6.87 -4.46
C ILE A 27 0.12 7.98 -5.39
N PHE A 28 0.92 7.63 -6.41
CA PHE A 28 1.46 8.62 -7.36
C PHE A 28 0.37 9.33 -8.17
N ILE A 29 -0.63 8.58 -8.63
CA ILE A 29 -1.79 9.13 -9.35
C ILE A 29 -2.60 10.03 -8.41
N SER A 30 -2.87 9.58 -7.19
CA SER A 30 -3.64 10.35 -6.20
C SER A 30 -2.95 11.65 -5.83
N GLY A 31 -1.63 11.65 -5.65
CA GLY A 31 -0.87 12.89 -5.42
C GLY A 31 -1.01 13.90 -6.56
N GLY A 32 -1.12 13.42 -7.80
CA GLY A 32 -1.33 14.27 -8.98
C GLY A 32 -2.76 14.83 -9.03
N ILE A 33 -3.76 14.01 -8.72
CA ILE A 33 -5.15 14.46 -8.59
C ILE A 33 -5.25 15.52 -7.50
N LEU A 34 -4.65 15.28 -6.33
CA LEU A 34 -4.68 16.18 -5.19
C LEU A 34 -4.03 17.54 -5.49
N LEU A 35 -2.91 17.55 -6.21
CA LEU A 35 -2.30 18.80 -6.70
C LEU A 35 -3.25 19.62 -7.58
N LEU A 36 -4.07 18.97 -8.41
CA LEU A 36 -4.98 19.65 -9.33
C LEU A 36 -6.27 20.14 -8.65
N VAL A 37 -6.71 19.48 -7.58
CA VAL A 37 -8.03 19.75 -6.97
C VAL A 37 -7.94 20.48 -5.63
N GLU A 38 -6.85 20.38 -4.87
CA GLU A 38 -6.72 21.04 -3.57
C GLU A 38 -5.89 22.33 -3.67
N PRO A 39 -6.48 23.50 -3.35
CA PRO A 39 -5.77 24.78 -3.42
C PRO A 39 -4.58 24.90 -2.46
N GLN A 40 -4.58 24.12 -1.37
CA GLN A 40 -3.53 24.14 -0.35
C GLN A 40 -2.27 23.37 -0.79
N ILE A 41 -2.40 22.51 -1.81
CA ILE A 41 -1.32 21.67 -2.31
C ILE A 41 -0.64 22.42 -3.44
N SER A 42 0.49 23.06 -3.12
CA SER A 42 1.20 23.96 -4.03
C SER A 42 2.17 23.25 -4.97
N ASN A 43 2.61 22.05 -4.59
CA ASN A 43 3.59 21.27 -5.34
C ASN A 43 3.21 19.79 -5.33
N TYR A 44 3.75 19.03 -6.27
CA TYR A 44 3.43 17.60 -6.39
C TYR A 44 3.89 16.77 -5.18
N TRP A 45 4.97 17.20 -4.52
CA TRP A 45 5.53 16.50 -3.37
C TRP A 45 4.60 16.57 -2.15
N ASP A 46 3.92 17.69 -1.93
CA ASP A 46 2.90 17.89 -0.91
C ASP A 46 1.70 16.96 -1.15
N GLY A 47 1.31 16.81 -2.43
CA GLY A 47 0.25 15.88 -2.84
C GLY A 47 0.63 14.42 -2.62
N LEU A 48 1.87 14.04 -2.95
CA LEU A 48 2.41 12.71 -2.67
C LEU A 48 2.51 12.44 -1.16
N TRP A 49 2.97 13.43 -0.39
CA TRP A 49 3.07 13.36 1.06
C TRP A 49 1.69 13.11 1.69
N TYR A 50 0.69 13.90 1.31
CA TYR A 50 -0.69 13.68 1.72
C TYR A 50 -1.16 12.28 1.36
N ALA A 51 -0.98 11.85 0.10
CA ALA A 51 -1.43 10.53 -0.35
C ALA A 51 -0.77 9.38 0.44
N PHE A 52 0.53 9.51 0.74
CA PHE A 52 1.26 8.54 1.57
C PHE A 52 0.73 8.49 3.00
N VAL A 53 0.62 9.64 3.67
CA VAL A 53 0.16 9.75 5.07
C VAL A 53 -1.29 9.29 5.23
N THR A 54 -2.15 9.59 4.26
CA THR A 54 -3.55 9.13 4.26
C THR A 54 -3.66 7.63 3.99
N SER A 55 -2.94 7.11 2.99
CA SER A 55 -2.98 5.66 2.66
C SER A 55 -2.40 4.77 3.76
N THR A 56 -1.50 5.31 4.58
CA THR A 56 -0.95 4.62 5.77
C THR A 56 -1.81 4.79 7.01
N THR A 57 -2.92 5.51 6.92
CA THR A 57 -3.83 5.84 8.03
C THR A 57 -3.17 6.64 9.17
N VAL A 58 -2.02 7.27 8.91
CA VAL A 58 -1.30 8.11 9.88
C VAL A 58 -2.04 9.43 10.09
N GLY A 59 -2.39 10.11 8.98
CA GLY A 59 -3.23 11.30 9.02
C GLY A 59 -2.74 12.45 9.91
N TYR A 60 -1.52 12.96 9.68
CA TYR A 60 -0.96 14.07 10.48
C TYR A 60 -1.85 15.33 10.54
N GLY A 61 -2.64 15.58 9.50
CA GLY A 61 -3.56 16.72 9.44
C GLY A 61 -2.89 18.06 9.15
N ASP A 62 -1.63 18.03 8.71
CA ASP A 62 -0.84 19.16 8.24
C ASP A 62 -1.31 19.68 6.88
N ILE A 63 -1.78 18.79 6.01
CA ILE A 63 -2.47 19.11 4.75
C ILE A 63 -3.87 18.48 4.80
N LEU A 64 -4.89 19.24 4.37
CA LEU A 64 -6.28 18.81 4.44
C LEU A 64 -6.93 18.78 3.06
N ALA A 65 -7.68 17.70 2.77
CA ALA A 65 -8.57 17.67 1.62
C ALA A 65 -9.88 18.43 1.92
N THR A 66 -10.00 19.62 1.34
CA THR A 66 -11.15 20.51 1.52
C THR A 66 -12.18 20.37 0.42
N THR A 67 -11.76 20.01 -0.79
CA THR A 67 -12.64 19.88 -1.95
C THR A 67 -13.38 18.55 -1.95
N LEU A 68 -14.52 18.50 -2.66
CA LEU A 68 -15.29 17.27 -2.81
C LEU A 68 -14.46 16.15 -3.44
N ILE A 69 -13.73 16.45 -4.51
CA ILE A 69 -12.91 15.47 -5.21
C ILE A 69 -11.74 15.02 -4.33
N GLY A 70 -11.04 15.94 -3.66
CA GLY A 70 -9.96 15.58 -2.74
C GLY A 70 -10.44 14.68 -1.59
N ARG A 71 -11.63 14.95 -1.03
CA ARG A 71 -12.25 14.09 0.00
C ARG A 71 -12.55 12.69 -0.52
N ILE A 72 -13.11 12.59 -1.72
CA ILE A 72 -13.37 11.28 -2.36
C ILE A 72 -12.06 10.52 -2.59
N THR A 73 -11.03 11.18 -3.12
CA THR A 73 -9.69 10.59 -3.29
C THR A 73 -9.13 10.10 -1.95
N SER A 74 -9.32 10.87 -0.88
CA SER A 74 -8.86 10.51 0.48
C SER A 74 -9.55 9.26 1.02
N VAL A 75 -10.86 9.09 0.75
CA VAL A 75 -11.60 7.87 1.11
C VAL A 75 -11.01 6.66 0.39
N PHE A 76 -10.77 6.76 -0.93
CA PHE A 76 -10.18 5.65 -1.69
C PHE A 76 -8.74 5.33 -1.24
N LEU A 77 -7.91 6.35 -0.97
CA LEU A 77 -6.57 6.17 -0.39
C LEU A 77 -6.62 5.39 0.92
N THR A 78 -7.54 5.75 1.81
CA THR A 78 -7.68 5.11 3.12
C THR A 78 -8.15 3.66 2.97
N VAL A 79 -9.21 3.43 2.22
CA VAL A 79 -9.79 2.08 2.02
C VAL A 79 -8.78 1.16 1.35
N TYR A 80 -8.11 1.62 0.28
CA TYR A 80 -7.11 0.80 -0.40
C TYR A 80 -5.88 0.56 0.49
N GLY A 81 -5.45 1.56 1.26
CA GLY A 81 -4.42 1.40 2.29
C GLY A 81 -4.73 0.26 3.26
N LEU A 82 -5.92 0.25 3.85
CA LEU A 82 -6.36 -0.80 4.79
C LEU A 82 -6.32 -2.20 4.15
N ILE A 83 -6.83 -2.33 2.93
CA ILE A 83 -6.78 -3.61 2.19
C ILE A 83 -5.32 -4.01 1.95
N PHE A 84 -4.47 -3.05 1.57
CA PHE A 84 -3.06 -3.31 1.27
C PHE A 84 -2.29 -3.85 2.48
N PHE A 85 -2.38 -3.17 3.62
CA PHE A 85 -1.69 -3.58 4.84
C PHE A 85 -2.28 -4.88 5.43
N GLY A 86 -3.59 -5.12 5.26
CA GLY A 86 -4.21 -6.41 5.59
C GLY A 86 -3.63 -7.57 4.79
N CYS A 87 -3.54 -7.43 3.46
CA CYS A 87 -2.93 -8.43 2.59
C CYS A 87 -1.44 -8.62 2.87
N LEU A 88 -0.69 -7.53 3.09
CA LEU A 88 0.72 -7.59 3.45
C LEU A 88 0.95 -8.42 4.72
N SER A 89 0.15 -8.18 5.75
CA SER A 89 0.20 -8.95 7.00
C SER A 89 -0.07 -10.43 6.77
N ALA A 90 -1.07 -10.77 5.95
CA ALA A 90 -1.38 -12.15 5.60
C ALA A 90 -0.23 -12.86 4.86
N VAL A 91 0.46 -12.17 3.94
CA VAL A 91 1.63 -12.72 3.23
C VAL A 91 2.77 -13.02 4.20
N ILE A 92 3.04 -12.12 5.14
CA ILE A 92 4.09 -12.30 6.16
C ILE A 92 3.77 -13.50 7.06
N VAL A 93 2.53 -13.62 7.54
CA VAL A 93 2.09 -14.75 8.36
C VAL A 93 2.22 -16.07 7.60
N ASN A 94 1.76 -16.12 6.34
CA ASN A 94 1.90 -17.32 5.51
C ASN A 94 3.35 -17.73 5.29
N TYR A 95 4.25 -16.75 5.08
CA TYR A 95 5.68 -17.02 4.97
C TYR A 95 6.24 -17.62 6.26
N TYR A 96 5.93 -17.03 7.41
CA TYR A 96 6.41 -17.49 8.70
C TYR A 96 5.87 -18.89 9.05
N SER A 97 4.58 -19.14 8.83
CA SER A 97 3.97 -20.46 9.02
C SER A 97 4.66 -21.53 8.17
N LYS A 98 5.01 -21.21 6.92
CA LYS A 98 5.71 -22.15 6.03
C LYS A 98 7.16 -22.42 6.45
N LEU A 99 7.83 -21.46 7.10
CA LEU A 99 9.18 -21.65 7.64
C LEU A 99 9.19 -22.52 8.92
N ASN A 100 8.15 -22.41 9.74
CA ASN A 100 8.07 -23.10 11.04
C ASN A 100 7.26 -24.38 11.01
N THR A 101 6.68 -24.74 9.86
CA THR A 101 6.12 -26.08 9.70
C THR A 101 7.31 -27.05 9.66
N PRO A 102 7.50 -27.90 10.69
CA PRO A 102 8.56 -28.91 10.65
C PRO A 102 8.34 -29.77 9.40
N ASN A 103 9.43 -30.12 8.74
CA ASN A 103 9.48 -30.82 7.47
C ASN A 103 9.01 -32.29 7.64
N ASN A 104 7.77 -32.49 8.09
CA ASN A 104 7.10 -33.78 8.16
C ASN A 104 6.35 -33.99 6.85
N LYS A 105 7.14 -34.35 5.85
CA LYS A 105 6.83 -35.34 4.81
C LYS A 105 8.11 -35.56 4.02
N THR A 106 8.89 -36.51 4.53
CA THR A 106 9.44 -37.59 3.71
C THR A 106 8.35 -38.13 2.79
N ASP A 107 8.75 -38.43 1.56
CA ASP A 107 8.05 -39.17 0.50
C ASP A 107 6.95 -38.44 -0.29
#